data_AF-A0A7X8A234-F1
#
_entry.id   AF-A0A7X8A234-F1
#
_cell.length_a   1.000
_cell.length_b   1.000
_cell.length_c   1.000
_cell.angle_alpha   90.00
_cell.angle_beta   90.00
_cell.angle_gamma   90.00
#
_symmetry.space_group_name_H-M   'P 1'
#
loop_
_entity.id
_entity.type
_entity.pdbx_description
1 polymer ?
#
loop_
_entity_poly.entity_id
_entity_poly.type
_entity_poly.pdbx_seq_one_letter_code
_entity_poly.pdbx_strand_id
1 'polypeptide(L)'
;TTGLSLSSGAYTVRVRRDINNATEESNTVVFTLTIPQVYSLTPSSGPIGVPFTITGQNFGNYASGKTNVLFNNTTAYLSLWTDTKIQGTVPSMDYASGITLSSGNYSVTVKRSYPAGGVSGEVSAAAGEWTMNVPSIESAPSTAAYGGQFTLTGANFGNYISGKTNVLLDEATCYLSLWTDGKIQGKLPGASAGEHALKVRRDINGGLSESMASNITVIYPEISAISPQSGNVGAVFTISGESFGNYENGRTEVLFGNTTAYLTLWNDTQIKGLTPNIISGGYRVKARRKSYDGLMVNSNEADYLVTGGYSTQEIKVKGTEFAAGRIFVAPNPARGGDNPIFHIETGIADSVEIRIYGVGGELVKKHTIIGSPNISSPDYAYRWEWSGAKTSGVYFYTIESRKGSGKIKKQGKFAVIK
;
A
#
# COMPACT_ATOMS: atom_id res chain seq x y z
N THR A 1 8.02 61.19 16.44
CA THR A 1 9.23 60.84 17.20
C THR A 1 10.03 59.82 16.39
N THR A 2 11.04 60.30 15.66
CA THR A 2 12.02 59.44 15.00
C THR A 2 12.75 58.65 16.09
N GLY A 3 12.51 57.34 16.13
CA GLY A 3 13.06 56.47 17.16
C GLY A 3 14.58 56.55 17.20
N LEU A 4 15.14 56.93 18.34
CA LEU A 4 16.59 56.88 18.58
C LEU A 4 17.01 55.41 18.65
N SER A 5 17.78 54.94 17.67
CA SER A 5 18.57 53.71 17.80
C SER A 5 19.88 54.07 18.50
N LEU A 6 20.22 53.37 19.57
CA LEU A 6 21.54 53.46 20.20
C LEU A 6 22.49 52.52 19.44
N SER A 7 23.64 53.04 19.03
CA SER A 7 24.74 52.24 18.49
C SER A 7 25.42 51.43 19.61
N SER A 8 26.25 50.44 19.28
CA SER A 8 27.09 49.80 20.31
C SER A 8 28.02 50.83 20.96
N GLY A 9 28.22 50.75 22.28
CA GLY A 9 29.13 51.67 22.97
C GLY A 9 28.77 51.90 24.43
N ALA A 10 29.62 52.69 25.10
CA ALA A 10 29.40 53.11 26.48
C ALA A 10 28.43 54.30 26.53
N TYR A 11 27.40 54.15 27.35
CA TYR A 11 26.40 55.17 27.66
C TYR A 11 26.46 55.49 29.14
N THR A 12 26.09 56.72 29.51
CA THR A 12 25.86 57.06 30.91
C THR A 12 24.35 57.03 31.18
N VAL A 13 23.97 56.33 32.23
CA VAL A 13 22.59 56.19 32.68
C VAL A 13 22.47 56.90 34.02
N ARG A 14 21.40 57.68 34.17
CA ARG A 14 21.01 58.32 35.42
C ARG A 14 19.50 58.23 35.57
N VAL A 15 19.02 58.24 36.81
CA VAL A 15 17.61 58.33 37.12
C VAL A 15 17.28 59.80 37.34
N ARG A 16 16.31 60.33 36.60
CA ARG A 16 15.76 61.68 36.79
C ARG A 16 14.36 61.58 37.38
N ARG A 17 14.09 62.37 38.41
CA ARG A 17 12.76 62.54 38.99
C ARG A 17 12.40 64.02 39.00
N ASP A 18 11.27 64.36 38.38
CA ASP A 18 10.71 65.72 38.44
C ASP A 18 9.53 65.73 39.43
N ILE A 19 9.58 66.58 40.46
CA ILE A 19 8.49 66.77 41.44
C ILE A 19 8.34 68.27 41.71
N ASN A 20 7.12 68.81 41.69
CA ASN A 20 6.84 70.20 42.08
C ASN A 20 7.76 71.25 41.41
N ASN A 21 8.02 71.11 40.11
CA ASN A 21 8.95 71.95 39.34
C ASN A 21 10.43 71.89 39.77
N ALA A 22 10.82 70.93 40.62
CA ALA A 22 12.21 70.60 40.92
C ALA A 22 12.63 69.31 40.21
N THR A 23 13.86 69.29 39.69
CA THR A 23 14.49 68.13 39.05
C THR A 23 15.60 67.59 39.94
N GLU A 24 15.46 66.33 40.36
CA GLU A 24 16.49 65.57 41.07
C GLU A 24 17.08 64.51 40.13
N GLU A 25 18.40 64.38 40.10
CA GLU A 25 19.11 63.38 39.30
C GLU A 25 20.02 62.53 40.19
N SER A 26 20.07 61.22 39.92
CA SER A 26 21.05 60.33 40.55
C SER A 26 22.47 60.58 40.05
N ASN A 27 23.45 59.95 40.71
CA ASN A 27 24.76 59.74 40.11
C ASN A 27 24.63 59.01 38.76
N THR A 28 25.56 59.25 37.86
CA THR A 28 25.65 58.52 36.58
C THR A 28 26.33 57.18 36.79
N VAL A 29 25.85 56.17 36.06
CA VAL A 29 26.46 54.84 35.95
C VAL A 29 26.75 54.57 34.48
N VAL A 30 27.88 53.94 34.17
CA VAL A 30 28.21 53.53 32.80
C VAL A 30 27.47 52.24 32.46
N PHE A 31 26.76 52.24 31.33
CA PHE A 31 26.12 51.08 30.73
C PHE A 31 26.71 50.87 29.34
N THR A 32 27.29 49.70 29.08
CA THR A 32 27.82 49.37 27.76
C THR A 32 26.81 48.56 26.99
N LEU A 33 26.34 49.10 25.86
CA LEU A 33 25.53 48.37 24.90
C LEU A 33 26.45 47.54 24.01
N THR A 34 26.42 46.21 24.20
CA THR A 34 27.12 45.25 23.34
C THR A 34 26.21 44.75 22.24
N ILE A 35 26.79 44.49 21.06
CA ILE A 35 26.10 43.78 19.97
C ILE A 35 26.58 42.32 19.92
N PRO A 36 25.75 41.39 19.41
CA PRO A 36 26.17 40.03 19.12
C PRO A 36 27.48 40.01 18.34
N GLN A 37 28.41 39.14 18.73
CA GLN A 37 29.62 38.86 17.97
C GLN A 37 29.63 37.40 17.59
N VAL A 38 29.69 37.11 16.30
CA VAL A 38 29.76 35.74 15.78
C VAL A 38 31.21 35.41 15.44
N TYR A 39 31.69 34.27 15.93
CA TYR A 39 33.03 33.75 15.65
C TYR A 39 33.02 32.66 14.59
N SER A 40 32.03 31.76 14.62
CA SER A 40 31.92 30.70 13.62
C SER A 40 30.48 30.25 13.41
N LEU A 41 30.24 29.73 12.20
CA LEU A 41 29.07 28.97 11.79
C LEU A 41 29.55 27.60 11.31
N THR A 42 29.04 26.51 11.88
CA THR A 42 29.47 25.15 11.54
C THR A 42 28.31 24.15 11.56
N PRO A 43 28.16 23.32 10.51
CA PRO A 43 28.84 23.45 9.22
C PRO A 43 28.46 24.76 8.51
N SER A 44 29.09 25.08 7.38
CA SER A 44 28.78 26.26 6.55
C SER A 44 28.08 25.88 5.24
N SER A 45 27.65 24.62 5.11
CA SER A 45 26.95 24.13 3.94
C SER A 45 26.10 22.91 4.29
N GLY A 46 25.12 22.64 3.44
CA GLY A 46 24.26 21.48 3.54
C GLY A 46 22.82 21.76 3.10
N PRO A 47 22.01 20.69 2.99
CA PRO A 47 20.60 20.78 2.64
C PRO A 47 19.73 21.31 3.78
N ILE A 48 18.49 21.67 3.43
CA ILE A 48 17.45 22.06 4.39
C ILE A 48 17.31 21.02 5.53
N GLY A 49 17.02 21.50 6.74
CA GLY A 49 16.83 20.67 7.93
C GLY A 49 18.10 20.07 8.55
N VAL A 50 19.29 20.33 7.99
CA VAL A 50 20.56 19.94 8.64
C VAL A 50 20.83 20.83 9.87
N PRO A 51 21.37 20.29 10.97
CA PRO A 51 21.71 21.09 12.13
C PRO A 51 22.89 22.03 11.85
N PHE A 52 22.84 23.24 12.42
CA PHE A 52 23.96 24.18 12.46
C PHE A 52 24.26 24.58 13.91
N THR A 53 25.50 25.02 14.14
CA THR A 53 25.97 25.63 15.38
C THR A 53 26.65 26.95 15.06
N ILE A 54 26.25 28.00 15.77
CA ILE A 54 26.94 29.29 15.76
C ILE A 54 27.61 29.47 17.13
N THR A 55 28.88 29.86 17.14
CA THR A 55 29.60 30.25 18.37
C THR A 55 29.97 31.72 18.33
N GLY A 56 30.02 32.35 19.50
CA GLY A 56 30.24 33.78 19.61
C GLY A 56 30.20 34.28 21.04
N GLN A 57 29.87 35.56 21.20
CA GLN A 57 29.68 36.23 22.48
C GLN A 57 28.57 37.28 22.38
N ASN A 58 28.04 37.68 23.55
CA ASN A 58 27.06 38.75 23.68
C ASN A 58 25.75 38.48 22.90
N PHE A 59 25.38 37.22 22.71
CA PHE A 59 24.08 36.86 22.14
C PHE A 59 22.93 37.21 23.11
N GLY A 60 23.23 37.28 24.41
CA GLY A 60 22.29 37.56 25.49
C GLY A 60 21.26 36.46 25.71
N ASN A 61 20.33 36.71 26.62
CA ASN A 61 19.28 35.75 26.97
C ASN A 61 18.28 35.55 25.84
N TYR A 62 17.84 34.31 25.62
CA TYR A 62 16.79 34.00 24.65
C TYR A 62 15.49 34.75 24.98
N ALA A 63 14.85 35.33 23.97
CA ALA A 63 13.52 35.92 24.07
C ALA A 63 12.66 35.51 22.87
N SER A 64 11.56 34.79 23.15
CA SER A 64 10.64 34.32 22.11
C SER A 64 10.13 35.49 21.25
N GLY A 65 10.13 35.29 19.93
CA GLY A 65 9.75 36.30 18.93
C GLY A 65 10.73 37.48 18.77
N LYS A 66 11.79 37.55 19.56
CA LYS A 66 12.77 38.65 19.57
C LYS A 66 14.19 38.21 19.25
N THR A 67 14.40 36.92 19.11
CA THR A 67 15.72 36.32 18.95
C THR A 67 15.64 35.32 17.80
N ASN A 68 16.35 35.61 16.71
CA ASN A 68 16.22 34.86 15.46
C ASN A 68 17.60 34.62 14.84
N VAL A 69 17.74 33.49 14.14
CA VAL A 69 18.79 33.30 13.13
C VAL A 69 18.10 33.27 11.78
N LEU A 70 18.59 34.07 10.85
CA LEU A 70 18.01 34.24 9.52
C LEU A 70 18.98 33.72 8.45
N PHE A 71 18.48 32.91 7.53
CA PHE A 71 19.16 32.50 6.30
C PHE A 71 18.50 33.26 5.15
N ASN A 72 19.15 34.34 4.67
CA ASN A 72 18.57 35.28 3.69
C ASN A 72 17.12 35.67 4.03
N ASN A 73 16.91 36.15 5.26
CA ASN A 73 15.61 36.50 5.86
C ASN A 73 14.67 35.33 6.22
N THR A 74 15.01 34.09 5.90
CA THR A 74 14.22 32.92 6.33
C THR A 74 14.59 32.54 7.76
N THR A 75 13.62 32.51 8.67
CA THR A 75 13.86 32.22 10.10
C THR A 75 14.15 30.74 10.34
N ALA A 76 15.31 30.47 10.94
CA ALA A 76 15.70 29.14 11.38
C ALA A 76 14.96 28.69 12.63
N TYR A 77 14.69 27.39 12.74
CA TYR A 77 14.28 26.78 14.01
C TYR A 77 15.50 26.66 14.93
N LEU A 78 15.37 27.10 16.18
CA LEU A 78 16.43 27.11 17.18
C LEU A 78 16.16 26.07 18.26
N SER A 79 17.14 25.19 18.50
CA SER A 79 17.11 24.19 19.57
C SER A 79 17.90 24.63 20.82
N LEU A 80 18.83 25.57 20.66
CA LEU A 80 19.62 26.13 21.75
C LEU A 80 19.94 27.60 21.50
N TRP A 81 19.82 28.42 22.53
CA TRP A 81 20.34 29.78 22.55
C TRP A 81 20.92 30.11 23.91
N THR A 82 22.20 30.45 23.93
CA THR A 82 22.95 30.92 25.10
C THR A 82 23.76 32.15 24.70
N ASP A 83 24.41 32.80 25.66
CA ASP A 83 25.22 33.99 25.36
C ASP A 83 26.39 33.72 24.39
N THR A 84 26.89 32.47 24.34
CA THR A 84 28.08 32.10 23.56
C THR A 84 27.84 31.04 22.48
N LYS A 85 26.65 30.43 22.44
CA LYS A 85 26.33 29.33 21.52
C LYS A 85 24.86 29.34 21.10
N ILE A 86 24.63 29.16 19.81
CA ILE A 86 23.31 28.98 19.21
C ILE A 86 23.32 27.68 18.40
N GLN A 87 22.28 26.86 18.53
CA GLN A 87 22.06 25.70 17.67
C GLN A 87 20.65 25.74 17.09
N GLY A 88 20.53 25.22 15.88
CA GLY A 88 19.28 25.17 15.16
C GLY A 88 19.34 24.25 13.96
N THR A 89 18.28 24.23 13.18
CA THR A 89 18.24 23.52 11.89
C THR A 89 18.03 24.51 10.77
N VAL A 90 18.72 24.29 9.66
CA VAL A 90 18.57 25.08 8.43
C VAL A 90 17.10 25.11 8.04
N PRO A 91 16.50 26.31 7.88
CA PRO A 91 15.08 26.42 7.59
C PRO A 91 14.74 26.00 6.17
N SER A 92 13.45 25.98 5.91
CA SER A 92 12.85 25.64 4.63
C SER A 92 11.50 26.34 4.57
N MET A 93 11.30 27.20 3.56
CA MET A 93 10.17 28.13 3.39
C MET A 93 9.87 28.99 4.63
N ASP A 94 10.00 30.30 4.52
CA ASP A 94 9.33 31.18 5.48
C ASP A 94 7.89 31.41 4.98
N TYR A 95 6.91 30.88 5.72
CA TYR A 95 5.49 30.97 5.41
C TYR A 95 5.01 32.43 5.26
N ALA A 96 5.75 33.40 5.84
CA ALA A 96 5.46 34.82 5.73
C ALA A 96 6.08 35.51 4.49
N SER A 97 7.18 35.00 3.93
CA SER A 97 7.89 35.64 2.81
C SER A 97 7.78 34.93 1.47
N GLY A 98 7.31 33.68 1.44
CA GLY A 98 7.17 32.90 0.20
C GLY A 98 8.50 32.57 -0.48
N ILE A 99 9.63 32.77 0.20
CA ILE A 99 10.97 32.49 -0.31
C ILE A 99 11.28 31.00 -0.12
N THR A 100 11.51 30.30 -1.24
CA THR A 100 12.02 28.92 -1.25
C THR A 100 13.54 28.95 -1.36
N LEU A 101 14.25 28.40 -0.36
CA LEU A 101 15.70 28.24 -0.41
C LEU A 101 16.05 27.17 -1.46
N SER A 102 16.64 27.59 -2.59
CA SER A 102 17.24 26.74 -3.62
C SER A 102 18.74 26.57 -3.39
N SER A 103 19.43 25.79 -4.23
CA SER A 103 20.89 25.69 -4.17
C SER A 103 21.56 27.06 -4.35
N GLY A 104 22.55 27.39 -3.52
CA GLY A 104 23.28 28.66 -3.61
C GLY A 104 23.83 29.14 -2.27
N ASN A 105 24.49 30.30 -2.26
CA ASN A 105 25.00 30.92 -1.04
C ASN A 105 23.97 31.87 -0.43
N TYR A 106 23.78 31.76 0.88
CA TYR A 106 22.82 32.53 1.65
C TYR A 106 23.54 33.21 2.81
N SER A 107 23.32 34.51 2.97
CA SER A 107 23.81 35.22 4.16
C SER A 107 23.12 34.68 5.41
N VAL A 108 23.89 34.46 6.47
CA VAL A 108 23.37 34.05 7.78
C VAL A 108 23.52 35.21 8.74
N THR A 109 22.44 35.57 9.43
CA THR A 109 22.42 36.70 10.36
C THR A 109 21.83 36.29 11.69
N VAL A 110 22.54 36.60 12.78
CA VAL A 110 22.01 36.53 14.14
C VAL A 110 21.33 37.86 14.43
N LYS A 111 20.03 37.83 14.75
CA LYS A 111 19.20 39.02 14.95
C LYS A 111 18.55 39.02 16.33
N ARG A 112 18.63 40.17 17.01
CA ARG A 112 17.92 40.43 18.26
C ARG A 112 17.14 41.72 18.17
N SER A 113 15.84 41.65 18.44
CA SER A 113 14.95 42.80 18.55
C SER A 113 14.70 43.11 20.03
N TYR A 114 14.61 44.38 20.40
CA TYR A 114 14.32 44.80 21.78
C TYR A 114 13.19 45.83 21.82
N PRO A 115 12.29 45.75 22.82
CA PRO A 115 11.33 46.81 23.08
C PRO A 115 12.05 47.96 23.80
N ALA A 116 12.09 49.15 23.21
CA ALA A 116 12.53 50.36 23.88
C ALA A 116 11.40 51.39 23.88
N GLY A 117 10.60 51.44 24.95
CA GLY A 117 9.71 52.58 25.23
C GLY A 117 8.85 53.10 24.06
N GLY A 118 8.26 52.21 23.24
CA GLY A 118 7.45 52.59 22.07
C GLY A 118 8.20 52.62 20.72
N VAL A 119 9.50 52.29 20.71
CA VAL A 119 10.34 52.14 19.53
C VAL A 119 10.89 50.70 19.51
N SER A 120 10.73 49.99 18.40
CA SER A 120 11.41 48.70 18.17
C SER A 120 12.81 48.97 17.62
N GLY A 121 13.84 48.55 18.34
CA GLY A 121 15.21 48.54 17.85
C GLY A 121 15.68 47.13 17.53
N GLU A 122 16.62 47.00 16.59
CA GLU A 122 17.19 45.73 16.17
C GLU A 122 18.71 45.82 16.16
N VAL A 123 19.37 44.77 16.66
CA VAL A 123 20.81 44.56 16.48
C VAL A 123 21.01 43.25 15.75
N SER A 124 21.93 43.26 14.80
CA SER A 124 22.28 42.09 13.99
C SER A 124 23.78 41.91 13.91
N ALA A 125 24.20 40.66 13.75
CA ALA A 125 25.57 40.28 13.46
C ALA A 125 25.59 39.29 12.31
N ALA A 126 26.49 39.54 11.34
CA ALA A 126 26.75 38.60 10.27
C ALA A 126 27.38 37.33 10.85
N ALA A 127 26.82 36.17 10.49
CA ALA A 127 27.31 34.86 10.90
C ALA A 127 28.06 34.13 9.77
N GLY A 128 28.31 34.81 8.65
CA GLY A 128 28.93 34.26 7.44
C GLY A 128 27.91 33.90 6.36
N GLU A 129 28.33 33.03 5.44
CA GLU A 129 27.48 32.48 4.39
C GLU A 129 27.24 30.99 4.64
N TRP A 130 26.05 30.53 4.23
CA TRP A 130 25.72 29.11 4.13
C TRP A 130 25.53 28.73 2.68
N THR A 131 26.25 27.71 2.21
CA THR A 131 26.01 27.11 0.89
C THR A 131 24.92 26.05 1.00
N MET A 132 23.72 26.41 0.56
CA MET A 132 22.60 25.48 0.45
C MET A 132 22.87 24.49 -0.66
N ASN A 133 22.87 23.21 -0.30
CA ASN A 133 22.95 22.11 -1.25
C ASN A 133 21.58 21.46 -1.41
N VAL A 134 21.27 20.97 -2.60
CA VAL A 134 20.12 20.09 -2.82
C VAL A 134 20.60 18.64 -2.88
N PRO A 135 19.76 17.65 -2.52
CA PRO A 135 20.08 16.24 -2.72
C PRO A 135 20.58 15.98 -4.14
N SER A 136 21.63 15.18 -4.31
CA SER A 136 22.14 14.79 -5.63
C SER A 136 22.26 13.28 -5.74
N ILE A 137 21.63 12.69 -6.75
CA ILE A 137 21.80 11.27 -7.08
C ILE A 137 23.00 11.17 -8.02
N GLU A 138 24.06 10.48 -7.60
CA GLU A 138 25.25 10.23 -8.42
C GLU A 138 25.17 8.88 -9.12
N SER A 139 24.59 7.88 -8.45
CA SER A 139 24.34 6.57 -9.05
C SER A 139 23.00 6.01 -8.59
N ALA A 140 22.29 5.42 -9.56
CA ALA A 140 21.05 4.67 -9.38
C ALA A 140 21.08 3.46 -10.31
N PRO A 141 20.35 2.38 -9.99
CA PRO A 141 20.16 1.30 -10.95
C PRO A 141 19.37 1.81 -12.17
N SER A 142 19.82 1.44 -13.36
CA SER A 142 19.12 1.78 -14.62
C SER A 142 17.86 0.95 -14.83
N THR A 143 17.78 -0.23 -14.21
CA THR A 143 16.61 -1.11 -14.28
C THR A 143 16.31 -1.74 -12.92
N ALA A 144 15.04 -2.07 -12.67
CA ALA A 144 14.64 -2.85 -11.50
C ALA A 144 13.33 -3.61 -11.78
N ALA A 145 13.25 -4.85 -11.30
CA ALA A 145 12.01 -5.62 -11.33
C ALA A 145 10.90 -4.89 -10.55
N TYR A 146 9.64 -5.12 -10.91
CA TYR A 146 8.48 -4.59 -10.20
C TYR A 146 8.53 -4.84 -8.68
N GLY A 147 8.39 -3.78 -7.89
CA GLY A 147 8.52 -3.82 -6.43
C GLY A 147 9.92 -4.21 -5.94
N GLY A 148 10.91 -4.20 -6.83
CA GLY A 148 12.29 -4.62 -6.60
C GLY A 148 13.07 -3.64 -5.73
N GLN A 149 14.26 -4.09 -5.32
CA GLN A 149 15.18 -3.28 -4.51
C GLN A 149 15.93 -2.27 -5.37
N PHE A 150 16.30 -1.15 -4.76
CA PHE A 150 17.22 -0.18 -5.33
C PHE A 150 18.27 0.26 -4.31
N THR A 151 19.41 0.74 -4.81
CA THR A 151 20.44 1.42 -4.03
C THR A 151 20.83 2.70 -4.76
N LEU A 152 20.72 3.84 -4.09
CA LEU A 152 21.21 5.12 -4.55
C LEU A 152 22.51 5.46 -3.83
N THR A 153 23.48 6.00 -4.55
CA THR A 153 24.60 6.74 -3.98
C THR A 153 24.52 8.19 -4.43
N GLY A 154 25.01 9.09 -3.59
CA GLY A 154 24.95 10.51 -3.87
C GLY A 154 25.48 11.34 -2.73
N ALA A 155 24.99 12.57 -2.65
CA ALA A 155 25.38 13.52 -1.61
C ALA A 155 24.20 14.39 -1.19
N ASN A 156 24.35 15.03 -0.03
CA ASN A 156 23.39 16.01 0.49
C ASN A 156 21.97 15.45 0.70
N PHE A 157 21.83 14.15 0.96
CA PHE A 157 20.54 13.58 1.37
C PHE A 157 20.18 14.03 2.80
N GLY A 158 21.19 14.33 3.62
CA GLY A 158 21.12 14.71 5.02
C GLY A 158 20.48 13.64 5.91
N ASN A 159 20.04 14.06 7.10
CA ASN A 159 19.45 13.15 8.07
C ASN A 159 18.05 12.70 7.64
N TYR A 160 17.73 11.43 7.90
CA TYR A 160 16.39 10.90 7.73
C TYR A 160 15.42 11.55 8.72
N ILE A 161 14.28 12.03 8.22
CA ILE A 161 13.19 12.56 9.03
C ILE A 161 11.90 11.93 8.54
N SER A 162 11.25 11.16 9.39
CA SER A 162 10.04 10.41 9.04
C SER A 162 8.94 11.34 8.48
N GLY A 163 8.39 10.98 7.33
CA GLY A 163 7.37 11.76 6.61
C GLY A 163 7.87 13.06 5.98
N LYS A 164 9.17 13.37 6.07
CA LYS A 164 9.78 14.62 5.60
C LYS A 164 10.95 14.39 4.65
N THR A 165 11.48 13.17 4.59
CA THR A 165 12.50 12.74 3.62
C THR A 165 12.01 11.49 2.90
N ASN A 166 11.98 11.53 1.57
CA ASN A 166 11.40 10.48 0.72
C ASN A 166 12.29 10.21 -0.50
N VAL A 167 12.21 9.00 -1.04
CA VAL A 167 12.55 8.73 -2.44
C VAL A 167 11.25 8.53 -3.19
N LEU A 168 11.12 9.13 -4.37
CA LEU A 168 9.91 9.12 -5.17
C LEU A 168 10.18 8.49 -6.53
N LEU A 169 9.28 7.60 -6.97
CA LEU A 169 9.18 7.07 -8.33
C LEU A 169 7.94 7.70 -8.98
N ASP A 170 8.12 8.64 -9.91
CA ASP A 170 7.02 9.43 -10.50
C ASP A 170 6.05 9.98 -9.44
N GLU A 171 6.58 10.54 -8.35
CA GLU A 171 5.85 11.04 -7.17
C GLU A 171 5.30 9.97 -6.21
N ALA A 172 5.29 8.69 -6.58
CA ALA A 172 4.93 7.61 -5.65
C ALA A 172 6.08 7.36 -4.65
N THR A 173 5.76 7.27 -3.37
CA THR A 173 6.78 7.10 -2.31
C THR A 173 7.34 5.69 -2.30
N CYS A 174 8.67 5.59 -2.42
CA CYS A 174 9.42 4.36 -2.26
C CYS A 174 9.53 3.92 -0.80
N TYR A 175 9.72 2.61 -0.60
CA TYR A 175 9.87 2.02 0.72
C TYR A 175 11.34 1.98 1.11
N LEU A 176 11.73 2.70 2.16
CA LEU A 176 13.14 2.87 2.53
C LEU A 176 13.57 1.85 3.59
N SER A 177 14.72 1.23 3.39
CA SER A 177 15.36 0.31 4.36
C SER A 177 16.68 0.85 4.92
N LEU A 178 17.31 1.80 4.23
CA LEU A 178 18.50 2.51 4.70
C LEU A 178 18.48 3.94 4.20
N TRP A 179 18.87 4.88 5.05
CA TRP A 179 19.11 6.27 4.68
C TRP A 179 20.34 6.80 5.42
N THR A 180 21.32 7.26 4.65
CA THR A 180 22.45 8.07 5.10
C THR A 180 22.60 9.28 4.18
N ASP A 181 23.49 10.21 4.52
CA ASP A 181 23.72 11.41 3.69
C ASP A 181 24.19 11.08 2.25
N GLY A 182 24.87 9.95 2.06
CA GLY A 182 25.42 9.55 0.76
C GLY A 182 24.92 8.23 0.20
N LYS A 183 24.00 7.54 0.89
CA LYS A 183 23.46 6.25 0.44
C LYS A 183 22.02 6.05 0.89
N ILE A 184 21.17 5.64 -0.03
CA ILE A 184 19.78 5.25 0.25
C ILE A 184 19.54 3.86 -0.31
N GLN A 185 18.89 2.99 0.45
CA GLN A 185 18.39 1.70 -0.04
C GLN A 185 16.91 1.57 0.24
N GLY A 186 16.21 0.91 -0.67
CA GLY A 186 14.78 0.74 -0.55
C GLY A 186 14.21 -0.18 -1.61
N LYS A 187 12.89 -0.13 -1.74
CA LYS A 187 12.10 -0.88 -2.71
C LYS A 187 11.13 0.04 -3.43
N LEU A 188 10.95 -0.23 -4.71
CA LEU A 188 10.04 0.54 -5.55
C LEU A 188 8.58 0.30 -5.14
N PRO A 189 7.71 1.31 -5.27
CA PRO A 189 6.27 1.11 -5.21
C PRO A 189 5.78 0.34 -6.46
N GLY A 190 4.48 0.04 -6.53
CA GLY A 190 3.87 -0.49 -7.74
C GLY A 190 3.84 0.59 -8.83
N ALA A 191 4.40 0.29 -9.99
CA ALA A 191 4.42 1.17 -11.16
C ALA A 191 4.20 0.35 -12.44
N SER A 192 3.84 1.02 -13.53
CA SER A 192 3.79 0.41 -14.87
C SER A 192 5.15 -0.12 -15.29
N ALA A 193 5.21 -0.99 -16.30
CA ALA A 193 6.47 -1.28 -16.97
C ALA A 193 6.89 -0.06 -17.81
N GLY A 194 8.19 0.26 -17.84
CA GLY A 194 8.71 1.38 -18.60
C GLY A 194 9.67 2.26 -17.82
N GLU A 195 10.06 3.38 -18.41
CA GLU A 195 10.95 4.35 -17.80
C GLU A 195 10.21 5.27 -16.83
N HIS A 196 10.81 5.48 -15.66
CA HIS A 196 10.26 6.27 -14.56
C HIS A 196 11.34 7.19 -13.98
N ALA A 197 10.92 8.34 -13.46
CA ALA A 197 11.79 9.29 -12.79
C ALA A 197 11.92 8.94 -11.30
N LEU A 198 13.15 8.78 -10.84
CA LEU A 198 13.50 8.54 -9.45
C LEU A 198 14.13 9.81 -8.85
N LYS A 199 13.58 10.31 -7.75
CA LYS A 199 14.05 11.53 -7.07
C LYS A 199 14.23 11.33 -5.58
N VAL A 200 15.18 12.05 -4.99
CA VAL A 200 15.28 12.23 -3.54
C VAL A 200 14.63 13.56 -3.18
N ARG A 201 13.62 13.53 -2.29
CA ARG A 201 12.87 14.71 -1.84
C ARG A 201 13.04 14.93 -0.35
N ARG A 202 13.25 16.18 0.05
CA ARG A 202 13.09 16.68 1.41
C ARG A 202 11.98 17.72 1.42
N ASP A 203 10.94 17.46 2.20
CA ASP A 203 9.86 18.40 2.51
C ASP A 203 9.91 18.62 4.01
N ILE A 204 10.54 19.72 4.44
CA ILE A 204 10.75 20.03 5.86
C ILE A 204 10.09 21.38 6.09
N ASN A 205 9.32 21.56 7.15
CA ASN A 205 8.71 22.84 7.55
C ASN A 205 8.01 23.64 6.42
N GLY A 206 7.52 22.98 5.36
CA GLY A 206 6.85 23.62 4.21
C GLY A 206 7.76 23.97 3.03
N GLY A 207 9.09 23.81 3.16
CA GLY A 207 10.01 23.98 2.03
C GLY A 207 10.42 22.67 1.39
N LEU A 208 10.51 22.70 0.07
CA LEU A 208 10.80 21.57 -0.80
C LEU A 208 12.23 21.65 -1.36
N SER A 209 12.99 20.57 -1.23
CA SER A 209 14.29 20.39 -1.85
C SER A 209 14.35 19.02 -2.52
N GLU A 210 14.69 18.99 -3.81
CA GLU A 210 14.72 17.78 -4.61
C GLU A 210 16.04 17.60 -5.34
N SER A 211 16.40 16.35 -5.58
CA SER A 211 17.41 16.02 -6.58
C SER A 211 16.89 16.22 -8.00
N MET A 212 17.83 16.32 -8.94
CA MET A 212 17.51 15.98 -10.32
C MET A 212 17.03 14.53 -10.41
N ALA A 213 16.15 14.28 -11.38
CA ALA A 213 15.64 12.94 -11.63
C ALA A 213 16.77 12.05 -12.17
N SER A 214 16.84 10.83 -11.66
CA SER A 214 17.54 9.72 -12.29
C SER A 214 16.51 8.80 -12.92
N ASN A 215 16.79 8.28 -14.13
CA ASN A 215 15.83 7.42 -14.82
C ASN A 215 16.06 5.96 -14.45
N ILE A 216 14.96 5.24 -14.24
CA ILE A 216 14.97 3.81 -13.96
C ILE A 216 13.89 3.12 -14.78
N THR A 217 14.22 1.99 -15.42
CA THR A 217 13.24 1.17 -16.12
C THR A 217 12.67 0.11 -15.18
N VAL A 218 11.38 0.21 -14.90
CA VAL A 218 10.63 -0.84 -14.21
C VAL A 218 10.32 -1.95 -15.20
N ILE A 219 10.77 -3.16 -14.88
CA ILE A 219 10.57 -4.36 -15.70
C ILE A 219 9.63 -5.34 -15.02
N TYR A 220 8.73 -5.93 -15.80
CA TYR A 220 7.76 -6.92 -15.34
C TYR A 220 8.32 -8.33 -15.52
N PRO A 221 7.88 -9.30 -14.69
CA PRO A 221 8.31 -10.68 -14.85
C PRO A 221 7.90 -11.22 -16.23
N GLU A 222 8.78 -11.94 -16.90
CA GLU A 222 8.50 -12.55 -18.21
C GLU A 222 8.90 -14.03 -18.18
N ILE A 223 7.95 -14.90 -18.50
CA ILE A 223 8.16 -16.34 -18.67
C ILE A 223 8.59 -16.59 -20.11
N SER A 224 9.75 -17.22 -20.28
CA SER A 224 10.20 -17.71 -21.58
C SER A 224 9.76 -19.14 -21.84
N ALA A 225 9.75 -20.00 -20.81
CA ALA A 225 9.30 -21.39 -20.94
C ALA A 225 8.87 -22.00 -19.59
N ILE A 226 8.06 -23.06 -19.66
CA ILE A 226 7.81 -23.99 -18.54
C ILE A 226 8.17 -25.42 -18.97
N SER A 227 8.88 -26.15 -18.11
CA SER A 227 9.34 -27.50 -18.37
C SER A 227 9.27 -28.39 -17.12
N PRO A 228 8.77 -29.64 -17.23
CA PRO A 228 8.07 -30.18 -18.40
C PRO A 228 6.77 -29.38 -18.68
N GLN A 229 6.21 -29.47 -19.90
CA GLN A 229 4.93 -28.82 -20.24
C GLN A 229 3.70 -29.59 -19.74
N SER A 230 3.92 -30.70 -19.05
CA SER A 230 2.86 -31.48 -18.42
C SER A 230 3.39 -32.22 -17.20
N GLY A 231 2.50 -32.57 -16.28
CA GLY A 231 2.86 -33.35 -15.11
C GLY A 231 1.67 -33.62 -14.22
N ASN A 232 1.79 -34.66 -13.40
CA ASN A 232 0.76 -34.99 -12.43
C ASN A 232 0.66 -33.93 -11.32
N VAL A 233 -0.44 -33.90 -10.57
CA VAL A 233 -0.47 -33.15 -9.30
C VAL A 233 0.72 -33.57 -8.42
N GLY A 234 1.44 -32.58 -7.88
CA GLY A 234 2.67 -32.78 -7.12
C GLY A 234 3.94 -32.97 -7.97
N ALA A 235 3.84 -33.02 -9.30
CA ALA A 235 5.02 -33.07 -10.17
C ALA A 235 5.83 -31.78 -10.08
N VAL A 236 7.14 -31.89 -10.23
CA VAL A 236 8.02 -30.71 -10.30
C VAL A 236 7.84 -30.01 -11.64
N PHE A 237 7.69 -28.69 -11.63
CA PHE A 237 7.84 -27.84 -12.80
C PHE A 237 8.99 -26.86 -12.61
N THR A 238 9.58 -26.44 -13.71
CA THR A 238 10.58 -25.37 -13.79
C THR A 238 10.10 -24.35 -14.80
N ILE A 239 9.94 -23.10 -14.39
CA ILE A 239 9.71 -21.94 -15.24
C ILE A 239 11.07 -21.25 -15.44
N SER A 240 11.42 -21.00 -16.70
CA SER A 240 12.55 -20.14 -17.08
C SER A 240 12.00 -18.81 -17.59
N GLY A 241 12.75 -17.74 -17.40
CA GLY A 241 12.34 -16.41 -17.80
C GLY A 241 13.32 -15.34 -17.33
N GLU A 242 12.82 -14.11 -17.21
CA GLU A 242 13.59 -12.94 -16.78
C GLU A 242 12.73 -12.05 -15.87
N SER A 243 13.39 -11.18 -15.11
CA SER A 243 12.74 -10.15 -14.29
C SER A 243 11.80 -10.70 -13.21
N PHE A 244 11.96 -11.97 -12.81
CA PHE A 244 11.19 -12.52 -11.69
C PHE A 244 11.59 -11.89 -10.36
N GLY A 245 12.76 -11.26 -10.27
CA GLY A 245 13.31 -10.65 -9.07
C GLY A 245 13.55 -11.63 -7.92
N ASN A 246 13.85 -11.09 -6.75
CA ASN A 246 14.07 -11.89 -5.54
C ASN A 246 12.77 -12.52 -5.02
N TYR A 247 12.88 -13.71 -4.43
CA TYR A 247 11.81 -14.35 -3.69
C TYR A 247 11.41 -13.50 -2.48
N GLU A 248 10.11 -13.30 -2.29
CA GLU A 248 9.58 -12.64 -1.12
C GLU A 248 8.28 -13.33 -0.67
N ASN A 249 8.31 -13.90 0.54
CA ASN A 249 7.15 -14.61 1.10
C ASN A 249 5.91 -13.69 1.15
N GLY A 250 4.79 -14.17 0.62
CA GLY A 250 3.54 -13.42 0.51
C GLY A 250 3.53 -12.33 -0.57
N ARG A 251 4.60 -12.21 -1.38
CA ARG A 251 4.68 -11.26 -2.51
C ARG A 251 5.05 -11.89 -3.84
N THR A 252 5.54 -13.12 -3.86
CA THR A 252 5.82 -13.88 -5.08
C THR A 252 4.97 -15.13 -5.14
N GLU A 253 4.29 -15.36 -6.27
CA GLU A 253 3.40 -16.51 -6.47
C GLU A 253 3.52 -17.06 -7.90
N VAL A 254 3.24 -18.35 -8.08
CA VAL A 254 2.91 -18.91 -9.40
C VAL A 254 1.49 -19.44 -9.34
N LEU A 255 0.67 -19.09 -10.33
CA LEU A 255 -0.71 -19.55 -10.43
C LEU A 255 -0.90 -20.51 -11.60
N PHE A 256 -1.60 -21.61 -11.36
CA PHE A 256 -2.20 -22.47 -12.38
C PHE A 256 -3.69 -22.11 -12.44
N GLY A 257 -4.09 -21.27 -13.40
CA GLY A 257 -5.39 -20.60 -13.35
C GLY A 257 -5.49 -19.69 -12.12
N ASN A 258 -6.30 -20.09 -11.14
CA ASN A 258 -6.48 -19.38 -9.86
C ASN A 258 -5.84 -20.07 -8.65
N THR A 259 -5.17 -21.22 -8.85
CA THR A 259 -4.60 -22.00 -7.74
C THR A 259 -3.11 -21.73 -7.61
N THR A 260 -2.68 -21.33 -6.42
CA THR A 260 -1.27 -21.07 -6.12
C THR A 260 -0.48 -22.37 -6.02
N ALA A 261 0.64 -22.44 -6.74
CA ALA A 261 1.59 -23.53 -6.67
C ALA A 261 2.52 -23.39 -5.45
N TYR A 262 2.97 -24.52 -4.92
CA TYR A 262 4.04 -24.54 -3.92
C TYR A 262 5.39 -24.34 -4.61
N LEU A 263 6.21 -23.41 -4.12
CA LEU A 263 7.50 -23.05 -4.74
C LEU A 263 8.67 -23.61 -3.94
N THR A 264 9.62 -24.23 -4.64
CA THR A 264 10.87 -24.76 -4.07
C THR A 264 12.09 -23.92 -4.45
N LEU A 265 11.98 -23.09 -5.49
CA LEU A 265 13.00 -22.12 -5.90
C LEU A 265 12.33 -20.91 -6.54
N TRP A 266 12.83 -19.72 -6.25
CA TRP A 266 12.52 -18.51 -7.00
C TRP A 266 13.75 -17.61 -7.02
N ASN A 267 14.24 -17.33 -8.22
CA ASN A 267 15.24 -16.32 -8.49
C ASN A 267 14.87 -15.58 -9.78
N ASP A 268 15.68 -14.62 -10.19
CA ASP A 268 15.36 -13.70 -11.28
C ASP A 268 15.10 -14.35 -12.64
N THR A 269 15.73 -15.51 -12.90
CA THR A 269 15.63 -16.20 -14.20
C THR A 269 14.97 -17.57 -14.14
N GLN A 270 14.70 -18.08 -12.93
CA GLN A 270 14.18 -19.43 -12.75
C GLN A 270 13.28 -19.55 -11.52
N ILE A 271 12.13 -20.21 -11.72
CA ILE A 271 11.20 -20.60 -10.66
C ILE A 271 11.00 -22.11 -10.72
N LYS A 272 11.06 -22.80 -9.58
CA LYS A 272 10.70 -24.22 -9.46
C LYS A 272 9.60 -24.40 -8.43
N GLY A 273 8.72 -25.34 -8.68
CA GLY A 273 7.62 -25.64 -7.78
C GLY A 273 6.99 -26.99 -8.05
N LEU A 274 5.92 -27.26 -7.31
CA LEU A 274 5.10 -28.45 -7.45
C LEU A 274 3.75 -28.08 -8.05
N THR A 275 3.31 -28.83 -9.05
CA THR A 275 2.00 -28.70 -9.67
C THR A 275 0.92 -28.78 -8.58
N PRO A 276 0.07 -27.75 -8.42
CA PRO A 276 -0.86 -27.66 -7.31
C PRO A 276 -1.95 -28.73 -7.37
N ASN A 277 -2.63 -28.97 -6.25
CA ASN A 277 -3.77 -29.87 -6.18
C ASN A 277 -5.00 -29.26 -6.88
N ILE A 278 -5.15 -29.57 -8.16
CA ILE A 278 -6.16 -29.00 -9.05
C ILE A 278 -6.74 -30.08 -9.98
N ILE A 279 -7.86 -29.81 -10.64
CA ILE A 279 -8.48 -30.74 -11.60
C ILE A 279 -7.56 -30.96 -12.80
N SER A 280 -7.61 -32.14 -13.42
CA SER A 280 -6.85 -32.39 -14.65
C SER A 280 -7.32 -31.48 -15.78
N GLY A 281 -6.40 -30.90 -16.55
CA GLY A 281 -6.74 -29.97 -17.63
C GLY A 281 -5.57 -29.10 -18.07
N GLY A 282 -5.79 -28.31 -19.13
CA GLY A 282 -4.83 -27.31 -19.60
C GLY A 282 -4.95 -26.02 -18.79
N TYR A 283 -3.82 -25.47 -18.37
CA TYR A 283 -3.74 -24.24 -17.58
C TYR A 283 -2.78 -23.24 -18.20
N ARG A 284 -3.17 -21.97 -18.12
CA ARG A 284 -2.29 -20.84 -18.39
C ARG A 284 -1.60 -20.45 -17.09
N VAL A 285 -0.32 -20.78 -17.00
CA VAL A 285 0.51 -20.59 -15.82
C VAL A 285 1.15 -19.20 -15.87
N LYS A 286 1.09 -18.46 -14.76
CA LYS A 286 1.72 -17.15 -14.64
C LYS A 286 2.45 -16.97 -13.32
N ALA A 287 3.53 -16.21 -13.37
CA ALA A 287 4.22 -15.69 -12.19
C ALA A 287 3.60 -14.35 -11.78
N ARG A 288 3.52 -14.09 -10.49
CA ARG A 288 2.97 -12.85 -9.93
C ARG A 288 3.94 -12.23 -8.94
N ARG A 289 4.01 -10.90 -8.97
CA ARG A 289 4.69 -10.10 -7.94
C ARG A 289 3.73 -9.09 -7.34
N LYS A 290 3.78 -8.97 -6.02
CA LYS A 290 3.08 -7.95 -5.24
C LYS A 290 4.09 -6.87 -4.84
N SER A 291 3.80 -5.62 -5.17
CA SER A 291 4.57 -4.48 -4.67
C SER A 291 4.25 -4.22 -3.18
N TYR A 292 5.00 -3.33 -2.57
CA TYR A 292 4.89 -3.04 -1.14
C TYR A 292 3.63 -2.24 -0.76
N ASP A 293 3.06 -1.49 -1.70
CA ASP A 293 1.74 -0.85 -1.60
C ASP A 293 0.58 -1.83 -1.86
N GLY A 294 0.89 -3.08 -2.18
CA GLY A 294 -0.08 -4.16 -2.32
C GLY A 294 -0.66 -4.34 -3.72
N LEU A 295 -0.19 -3.56 -4.71
CA LEU A 295 -0.54 -3.76 -6.10
C LEU A 295 0.10 -5.06 -6.64
N MET A 296 -0.56 -5.65 -7.63
CA MET A 296 -0.18 -6.95 -8.20
C MET A 296 0.14 -6.80 -9.68
N VAL A 297 1.25 -7.41 -10.11
CA VAL A 297 1.59 -7.59 -11.51
C VAL A 297 1.69 -9.08 -11.85
N ASN A 298 1.33 -9.43 -13.08
CA ASN A 298 1.47 -10.77 -13.62
C ASN A 298 2.53 -10.74 -14.72
N SER A 299 3.21 -11.88 -14.91
CA SER A 299 3.92 -12.15 -16.15
C SER A 299 2.96 -12.40 -17.32
N ASN A 300 3.51 -12.56 -18.51
CA ASN A 300 2.87 -13.35 -19.57
C ASN A 300 2.58 -14.79 -19.08
N GLU A 301 1.82 -15.54 -19.88
CA GLU A 301 1.34 -16.88 -19.52
C GLU A 301 2.03 -17.97 -20.34
N ALA A 302 2.30 -19.11 -19.70
CA ALA A 302 2.79 -20.32 -20.36
C ALA A 302 1.80 -21.47 -20.19
N ASP A 303 1.60 -22.26 -21.25
CA ASP A 303 0.66 -23.38 -21.21
C ASP A 303 1.27 -24.59 -20.49
N TYR A 304 0.48 -25.23 -19.63
CA TYR A 304 0.85 -26.45 -18.92
C TYR A 304 -0.34 -27.40 -18.78
N LEU A 305 -0.13 -28.68 -19.07
CA LEU A 305 -1.13 -29.72 -18.92
C LEU A 305 -0.99 -30.45 -17.58
N VAL A 306 -1.96 -30.27 -16.68
CA VAL A 306 -2.02 -31.05 -15.44
C VAL A 306 -2.67 -32.40 -15.72
N THR A 307 -1.90 -33.47 -15.55
CA THR A 307 -2.38 -34.86 -15.60
C THR A 307 -2.63 -35.37 -14.17
N GLY A 308 -3.32 -36.50 -13.99
CA GLY A 308 -3.44 -37.15 -12.67
C GLY A 308 -4.06 -36.34 -11.51
N GLY A 309 -4.57 -35.13 -11.75
CA GLY A 309 -5.47 -34.43 -10.83
C GLY A 309 -6.81 -35.15 -10.74
N TYR A 310 -7.76 -34.62 -9.94
CA TYR A 310 -9.13 -35.13 -10.00
C TYR A 310 -9.59 -35.12 -11.46
N SER A 311 -9.75 -36.31 -12.01
CA SER A 311 -10.32 -36.51 -13.32
C SER A 311 -11.76 -36.06 -13.21
N THR A 312 -12.21 -35.16 -14.08
CA THR A 312 -13.59 -35.28 -14.55
C THR A 312 -13.64 -36.60 -15.33
N GLN A 313 -13.68 -37.74 -14.63
CA GLN A 313 -14.44 -38.88 -15.14
C GLN A 313 -15.75 -38.23 -15.50
N GLU A 314 -16.05 -38.14 -16.79
CA GLU A 314 -17.14 -37.37 -17.35
C GLU A 314 -18.22 -37.16 -16.29
N ILE A 315 -18.23 -35.98 -15.65
CA ILE A 315 -19.53 -35.50 -15.25
C ILE A 315 -20.12 -35.19 -16.62
N LYS A 316 -20.75 -36.21 -17.23
CA LYS A 316 -21.89 -35.97 -18.09
C LYS A 316 -22.79 -35.16 -17.18
N VAL A 317 -22.64 -33.84 -17.25
CA VAL A 317 -23.67 -32.92 -16.83
C VAL A 317 -24.81 -33.42 -17.69
N LYS A 318 -25.75 -34.14 -17.07
CA LYS A 318 -27.03 -34.40 -17.70
C LYS A 318 -27.67 -33.04 -17.85
N GLY A 319 -27.26 -32.37 -18.92
CA GLY A 319 -27.91 -31.19 -19.42
C GLY A 319 -29.31 -31.58 -19.87
N THR A 320 -29.82 -30.84 -20.82
CA THR A 320 -31.17 -30.98 -21.38
C THR A 320 -31.51 -32.38 -21.96
N GLU A 321 -30.53 -33.29 -22.05
CA GLU A 321 -30.67 -34.67 -22.52
C GLU A 321 -31.56 -35.51 -21.62
N PHE A 322 -32.52 -36.22 -22.22
CA PHE A 322 -33.49 -37.03 -21.51
C PHE A 322 -32.90 -38.39 -21.10
N ALA A 323 -32.44 -38.48 -19.85
CA ALA A 323 -31.83 -39.70 -19.32
C ALA A 323 -31.96 -39.78 -17.78
N ALA A 324 -32.06 -40.99 -17.20
CA ALA A 324 -32.28 -41.19 -15.75
C ALA A 324 -31.13 -40.74 -14.82
N GLY A 325 -31.26 -39.63 -14.10
CA GLY A 325 -30.32 -39.10 -13.11
C GLY A 325 -30.68 -39.51 -11.67
N ARG A 326 -30.40 -38.63 -10.69
CA ARG A 326 -30.80 -38.86 -9.29
C ARG A 326 -32.31 -38.69 -9.14
N ILE A 327 -32.96 -39.72 -8.60
CA ILE A 327 -34.39 -39.72 -8.30
C ILE A 327 -34.56 -40.19 -6.87
N PHE A 328 -34.97 -39.29 -5.98
CA PHE A 328 -35.13 -39.58 -4.55
C PHE A 328 -36.23 -38.72 -3.92
N VAL A 329 -36.63 -39.09 -2.70
CA VAL A 329 -37.57 -38.34 -1.87
C VAL A 329 -36.84 -37.91 -0.60
N ALA A 330 -36.92 -36.63 -0.25
CA ALA A 330 -36.32 -36.08 0.97
C ALA A 330 -37.25 -35.06 1.64
N PRO A 331 -37.23 -34.90 2.98
CA PRO A 331 -36.56 -35.79 3.93
C PRO A 331 -37.16 -37.20 3.94
N ASN A 332 -36.35 -38.21 4.27
CA ASN A 332 -36.78 -39.60 4.38
C ASN A 332 -36.11 -40.26 5.61
N PRO A 333 -36.84 -40.52 6.71
CA PRO A 333 -38.26 -40.23 6.89
C PRO A 333 -38.54 -38.72 6.94
N ALA A 334 -39.70 -38.29 6.43
CA ALA A 334 -40.21 -36.94 6.66
C ALA A 334 -40.79 -36.89 8.09
N ARG A 335 -40.28 -35.98 8.93
CA ARG A 335 -40.58 -35.92 10.38
C ARG A 335 -41.19 -34.58 10.77
N GLY A 336 -41.95 -34.56 11.87
CA GLY A 336 -42.31 -33.30 12.55
C GLY A 336 -43.15 -32.33 11.71
N GLY A 337 -43.92 -32.85 10.74
CA GLY A 337 -44.72 -32.04 9.82
C GLY A 337 -44.07 -31.74 8.46
N ASP A 338 -42.81 -32.13 8.25
CA ASP A 338 -42.14 -31.97 6.95
C ASP A 338 -42.90 -32.64 5.81
N ASN A 339 -42.94 -31.97 4.65
CA ASN A 339 -43.50 -32.53 3.43
C ASN A 339 -42.42 -33.32 2.66
N PRO A 340 -42.70 -34.55 2.20
CA PRO A 340 -41.82 -35.27 1.29
C PRO A 340 -41.67 -34.51 -0.03
N ILE A 341 -40.42 -34.26 -0.42
CA ILE A 341 -40.05 -33.58 -1.67
C ILE A 341 -39.44 -34.62 -2.61
N PHE A 342 -40.07 -34.80 -3.76
CA PHE A 342 -39.57 -35.60 -4.87
C PHE A 342 -38.58 -34.77 -5.67
N HIS A 343 -37.34 -35.24 -5.80
CA HIS A 343 -36.32 -34.69 -6.68
C HIS A 343 -36.06 -35.67 -7.81
N ILE A 344 -36.31 -35.26 -9.05
CA ILE A 344 -36.34 -36.14 -10.22
C ILE A 344 -35.48 -35.54 -11.33
N GLU A 345 -34.26 -36.03 -11.48
CA GLU A 345 -33.36 -35.64 -12.57
C GLU A 345 -33.59 -36.55 -13.76
N THR A 346 -34.25 -36.05 -14.80
CA THR A 346 -34.44 -36.81 -16.05
C THR A 346 -34.12 -36.00 -17.30
N GLY A 347 -33.44 -34.85 -17.16
CA GLY A 347 -33.29 -33.86 -18.24
C GLY A 347 -34.63 -33.21 -18.61
N ILE A 348 -34.77 -32.71 -19.84
CA ILE A 348 -36.06 -32.16 -20.32
C ILE A 348 -36.98 -33.31 -20.73
N ALA A 349 -38.10 -33.47 -20.04
CA ALA A 349 -39.19 -34.40 -20.33
C ALA A 349 -40.46 -33.65 -20.77
N ASP A 350 -41.30 -34.29 -21.59
CA ASP A 350 -42.63 -33.78 -21.96
C ASP A 350 -43.61 -33.91 -20.79
N SER A 351 -43.43 -34.95 -19.97
CA SER A 351 -44.19 -35.16 -18.73
C SER A 351 -43.40 -35.97 -17.69
N VAL A 352 -43.67 -35.70 -16.41
CA VAL A 352 -43.21 -36.50 -15.27
C VAL A 352 -44.40 -36.85 -14.41
N GLU A 353 -44.74 -38.14 -14.32
CA GLU A 353 -45.85 -38.65 -13.53
C GLU A 353 -45.35 -39.33 -12.24
N ILE A 354 -45.87 -38.89 -11.11
CA ILE A 354 -45.57 -39.36 -9.77
C ILE A 354 -46.81 -40.09 -9.25
N ARG A 355 -46.69 -41.36 -8.90
CA ARG A 355 -47.73 -42.14 -8.24
C ARG A 355 -47.23 -42.63 -6.89
N ILE A 356 -47.99 -42.38 -5.84
CA ILE A 356 -47.68 -42.79 -4.47
C ILE A 356 -48.72 -43.80 -4.02
N TYR A 357 -48.26 -44.88 -3.43
CA TYR A 357 -49.05 -46.00 -2.95
C TYR A 357 -48.81 -46.23 -1.46
N GLY A 358 -49.85 -46.63 -0.73
CA GLY A 358 -49.69 -47.12 0.63
C GLY A 358 -49.14 -48.55 0.66
N VAL A 359 -48.93 -49.09 1.86
CA VAL A 359 -48.38 -50.44 2.05
C VAL A 359 -49.32 -51.52 1.50
N GLY A 360 -50.63 -51.25 1.44
CA GLY A 360 -51.63 -52.14 0.85
C GLY A 360 -51.67 -52.12 -0.68
N GLY A 361 -50.86 -51.29 -1.34
CA GLY A 361 -50.83 -51.14 -2.80
C GLY A 361 -51.90 -50.21 -3.37
N GLU A 362 -52.71 -49.59 -2.52
CA GLU A 362 -53.70 -48.58 -2.91
C GLU A 362 -53.03 -47.29 -3.37
N LEU A 363 -53.55 -46.67 -4.43
CA LEU A 363 -53.04 -45.38 -4.93
C LEU A 363 -53.48 -44.25 -3.99
N VAL A 364 -52.53 -43.67 -3.27
CA VAL A 364 -52.75 -42.58 -2.31
C VAL A 364 -52.69 -41.21 -2.98
N LYS A 365 -51.78 -41.04 -3.96
CA LYS A 365 -51.62 -39.76 -4.65
C LYS A 365 -51.12 -39.97 -6.08
N LYS A 366 -51.63 -39.16 -6.99
CA LYS A 366 -51.13 -39.02 -8.36
C LYS A 366 -50.84 -37.55 -8.62
N HIS A 367 -49.68 -37.26 -9.21
CA HIS A 367 -49.31 -35.93 -9.65
C HIS A 367 -48.60 -36.00 -11.01
N THR A 368 -48.84 -35.02 -11.88
CA THR A 368 -48.20 -34.96 -13.19
C THR A 368 -47.66 -33.56 -13.40
N ILE A 369 -46.37 -33.47 -13.73
CA ILE A 369 -45.68 -32.23 -14.05
C ILE A 369 -45.53 -32.19 -15.58
N ILE A 370 -45.97 -31.09 -16.18
CA ILE A 370 -45.84 -30.79 -17.62
C ILE A 370 -45.03 -29.51 -17.75
N GLY A 371 -44.16 -29.44 -18.75
CA GLY A 371 -43.28 -28.29 -19.01
C GLY A 371 -41.84 -28.50 -18.56
N SER A 372 -41.07 -27.42 -18.54
CA SER A 372 -39.64 -27.46 -18.24
C SER A 372 -39.35 -27.81 -16.77
N PRO A 373 -38.17 -28.40 -16.47
CA PRO A 373 -37.72 -28.61 -15.09
C PRO A 373 -37.75 -27.30 -14.28
N ASN A 374 -38.22 -27.37 -13.03
CA ASN A 374 -38.27 -26.20 -12.13
C ASN A 374 -36.95 -25.94 -11.39
N ILE A 375 -35.93 -26.76 -11.64
CA ILE A 375 -34.54 -26.52 -11.27
C ILE A 375 -33.72 -26.60 -12.55
N SER A 376 -33.21 -25.47 -13.02
CA SER A 376 -32.43 -25.36 -14.26
C SER A 376 -30.96 -25.07 -13.96
N SER A 377 -30.08 -26.00 -14.36
CA SER A 377 -28.61 -25.97 -14.20
C SER A 377 -28.08 -26.07 -12.75
N PRO A 378 -27.08 -26.94 -12.48
CA PRO A 378 -26.53 -27.99 -13.37
C PRO A 378 -27.43 -29.25 -13.45
N ASP A 379 -28.44 -29.39 -12.57
CA ASP A 379 -29.11 -30.67 -12.31
C ASP A 379 -30.34 -30.99 -13.20
N TYR A 380 -30.95 -29.98 -13.85
CA TYR A 380 -32.19 -30.12 -14.67
C TYR A 380 -33.22 -31.10 -14.05
N ALA A 381 -33.77 -30.70 -12.90
CA ALA A 381 -34.61 -31.55 -12.07
C ALA A 381 -36.06 -31.06 -12.00
N TYR A 382 -36.99 -32.00 -11.93
CA TYR A 382 -38.36 -31.77 -11.53
C TYR A 382 -38.47 -31.98 -10.03
N ARG A 383 -38.80 -30.91 -9.31
CA ARG A 383 -39.07 -30.95 -7.88
C ARG A 383 -40.55 -30.84 -7.62
N TRP A 384 -41.10 -31.75 -6.81
CA TRP A 384 -42.48 -31.66 -6.36
C TRP A 384 -42.61 -31.99 -4.88
N GLU A 385 -43.27 -31.10 -4.15
CA GLU A 385 -43.55 -31.25 -2.73
C GLU A 385 -44.94 -31.84 -2.54
N TRP A 386 -45.03 -32.97 -1.83
CA TRP A 386 -46.34 -33.52 -1.44
C TRP A 386 -46.86 -32.82 -0.17
N SER A 387 -47.47 -31.66 -0.40
CA SER A 387 -48.20 -30.90 0.61
C SER A 387 -49.61 -31.47 0.85
N GLY A 388 -50.14 -31.24 2.05
CA GLY A 388 -51.47 -31.69 2.47
C GLY A 388 -51.48 -32.92 3.38
N ALA A 389 -52.69 -33.43 3.62
CA ALA A 389 -52.95 -34.52 4.55
C ALA A 389 -52.32 -35.84 4.09
N LYS A 390 -51.57 -36.45 5.01
CA LYS A 390 -50.90 -37.75 4.89
C LYS A 390 -50.90 -38.41 6.27
N THR A 391 -50.91 -39.73 6.32
CA THR A 391 -50.83 -40.50 7.57
C THR A 391 -49.37 -40.88 7.86
N SER A 392 -49.06 -41.20 9.12
CA SER A 392 -47.76 -41.82 9.42
C SER A 392 -47.71 -43.21 8.80
N GLY A 393 -46.59 -43.55 8.15
CA GLY A 393 -46.45 -44.84 7.47
C GLY A 393 -45.35 -44.86 6.43
N VAL A 394 -45.14 -46.04 5.84
CA VAL A 394 -44.27 -46.23 4.68
C VAL A 394 -45.10 -46.12 3.42
N TYR A 395 -44.62 -45.36 2.46
CA TYR A 395 -45.22 -45.21 1.13
C TYR A 395 -44.27 -45.74 0.07
N PHE A 396 -44.83 -46.37 -0.96
CA PHE A 396 -44.12 -46.70 -2.19
C PHE A 396 -44.44 -45.67 -3.25
N TYR A 397 -43.51 -45.42 -4.17
CA TYR A 397 -43.78 -44.53 -5.28
C TYR A 397 -43.25 -45.08 -6.59
N THR A 398 -43.90 -44.68 -7.68
CA THR A 398 -43.38 -44.82 -9.04
C THR A 398 -43.27 -43.44 -9.69
N ILE A 399 -42.18 -43.23 -10.42
CA ILE A 399 -41.94 -42.08 -11.28
C ILE A 399 -41.88 -42.58 -12.71
N GLU A 400 -42.61 -41.92 -13.60
CA GLU A 400 -42.55 -42.15 -15.04
C GLU A 400 -42.35 -40.82 -15.76
N SER A 401 -41.14 -40.59 -16.29
CA SER A 401 -40.85 -39.45 -17.17
C SER A 401 -40.94 -39.89 -18.63
N ARG A 402 -41.46 -39.04 -19.52
CA ARG A 402 -41.60 -39.31 -20.96
C ARG A 402 -41.05 -38.19 -21.82
N LYS A 403 -40.44 -38.53 -22.96
CA LYS A 403 -40.06 -37.61 -24.03
C LYS A 403 -40.20 -38.30 -25.39
N GLY A 404 -41.13 -37.85 -26.22
CA GLY A 404 -41.50 -38.54 -27.46
C GLY A 404 -41.86 -40.01 -27.20
N SER A 405 -41.16 -40.95 -27.87
CA SER A 405 -41.30 -42.40 -27.64
C SER A 405 -40.49 -42.94 -26.45
N GLY A 406 -39.60 -42.12 -25.86
CA GLY A 406 -38.74 -42.50 -24.75
C GLY A 406 -39.46 -42.45 -23.40
N LYS A 407 -39.16 -43.41 -22.50
CA LYS A 407 -39.68 -43.45 -21.13
C LYS A 407 -38.57 -43.78 -20.12
N ILE A 408 -38.60 -43.13 -18.97
CA ILE A 408 -37.77 -43.43 -17.79
C ILE A 408 -38.71 -43.82 -16.65
N LYS A 409 -38.50 -44.98 -16.05
CA LYS A 409 -39.26 -45.44 -14.88
C LYS A 409 -38.36 -45.63 -13.67
N LYS A 410 -38.81 -45.16 -12.51
CA LYS A 410 -38.16 -45.44 -11.22
C LYS A 410 -39.20 -45.80 -10.19
N GLN A 411 -38.83 -46.69 -9.27
CA GLN A 411 -39.63 -47.06 -8.11
C GLN A 411 -38.81 -46.81 -6.85
N GLY A 412 -39.48 -46.52 -5.75
CA GLY A 412 -38.82 -46.35 -4.45
C GLY A 412 -39.81 -46.36 -3.29
N LYS A 413 -39.29 -46.11 -2.09
CA LYS A 413 -40.09 -45.99 -0.88
C LYS A 413 -39.58 -44.84 0.00
N PHE A 414 -40.48 -44.24 0.76
CA PHE A 414 -40.15 -43.26 1.79
C PHE A 414 -41.09 -43.42 2.99
N ALA A 415 -40.68 -42.91 4.13
CA ALA A 415 -41.48 -42.95 5.35
C ALA A 415 -41.93 -41.54 5.76
N VAL A 416 -43.12 -41.44 6.33
CA VAL A 416 -43.66 -40.24 6.97
C VAL A 416 -43.91 -40.58 8.44
N ILE A 417 -43.38 -39.75 9.33
CA ILE A 417 -43.55 -39.85 10.78
C ILE A 417 -44.08 -38.50 11.25
N LYS A 418 -45.37 -38.42 11.56
CA LYS A 418 -45.96 -37.25 12.20
C LYS A 418 -45.52 -37.12 13.64
#